data_AF-K1RQL5-F1
#
_entry.id   AF-K1RQL5-F1
#
_cell.length_a   1.000
_cell.length_b   1.000
_cell.length_c   1.000
_cell.angle_alpha   90.00
_cell.angle_beta   90.00
_cell.angle_gamma   90.00
#
_symmetry.space_group_name_H-M   'P 1'
#
loop_
_entity.id
_entity.type
_entity.pdbx_description
1 polymer ?
#
loop_
_entity_poly.entity_id
_entity_poly.type
_entity_poly.pdbx_seq_one_letter_code
_entity_poly.pdbx_strand_id
1 'polypeptide(L)'
;MRKSKLLTVLVAAAIGVSMVGCGSSGGSSSSGSGASSSGGDVANKDKPLCWYNRQPSNSSTGELDKTALTFNDKTYYVGFDANQGAELQGQMVVDYIKKHIDKIDRNGDGVIGYVLAIGDIGHNDSIARTCGVRSQLGTAVDKGGSVDSSPAGTNVDGTSKVVKDAKLEVNGKTYTIRELASQEMKNSAGATWDAATAGNAIGTWTAS
;
A
#
# COMPACT_ATOMS: atom_id res chain seq x y z
N MET A 1 5.45 29.77 60.09
CA MET A 1 6.03 28.63 60.81
C MET A 1 6.94 27.85 59.87
N ARG A 2 8.24 27.82 60.21
CA ARG A 2 9.26 26.74 60.05
C ARG A 2 9.50 26.12 58.66
N LYS A 3 10.66 26.38 58.04
CA LYS A 3 11.91 25.55 57.99
C LYS A 3 11.78 24.41 56.97
N SER A 4 12.71 24.10 56.06
CA SER A 4 14.18 24.16 56.13
C SER A 4 14.81 23.96 54.75
N LYS A 5 15.92 24.66 54.51
CA LYS A 5 16.96 24.25 53.56
C LYS A 5 17.69 23.01 54.11
N LEU A 6 18.01 22.03 53.27
CA LEU A 6 19.13 21.12 53.53
C LEU A 6 19.77 20.67 52.22
N LEU A 7 21.07 20.97 52.16
CA LEU A 7 22.11 20.49 51.28
C LEU A 7 22.34 18.98 51.53
N THR A 8 22.55 18.17 50.49
CA THR A 8 23.44 17.00 50.54
C THR A 8 24.16 16.85 49.20
N VAL A 9 25.44 16.54 49.29
CA VAL A 9 26.50 16.56 48.28
C VAL A 9 27.04 15.12 48.10
N LEU A 10 27.45 14.78 46.86
CA LEU A 10 28.32 13.65 46.40
C LEU A 10 27.75 12.22 46.59
N VAL A 11 27.92 11.26 45.65
CA VAL A 11 29.16 10.70 45.11
C VAL A 11 28.91 10.02 43.74
N ALA A 12 29.87 10.15 42.83
CA ALA A 12 29.95 9.42 41.56
C ALA A 12 30.41 7.97 41.73
N ALA A 13 29.89 7.04 40.91
CA ALA A 13 30.55 5.77 40.61
C ALA A 13 30.22 5.33 39.18
N ALA A 14 31.22 5.42 38.30
CA ALA A 14 31.29 4.71 37.03
C ALA A 14 32.04 3.37 37.23
N ILE A 15 32.13 2.57 36.15
CA ILE A 15 32.71 1.21 35.98
C ILE A 15 31.59 0.15 35.99
N GLY A 16 31.33 -0.65 34.95
CA GLY A 16 32.10 -1.05 33.78
C GLY A 16 31.95 -2.58 33.66
N VAL A 17 31.17 -3.08 32.69
CA VAL A 17 31.08 -4.51 32.39
C VAL A 17 31.17 -4.70 30.87
N SER A 18 32.37 -5.00 30.42
CA SER A 18 32.67 -5.61 29.13
C SER A 18 32.41 -7.11 29.23
N MET A 19 31.53 -7.65 28.39
CA MET A 19 31.44 -9.08 28.13
C MET A 19 31.86 -9.36 26.68
N VAL A 20 33.11 -9.80 26.54
CA VAL A 20 33.61 -10.54 25.38
C VAL A 20 33.20 -11.99 25.58
N GLY A 21 32.30 -12.48 24.71
CA GLY A 21 31.93 -13.89 24.62
C GLY A 21 32.61 -14.51 23.40
N CYS A 22 33.76 -15.13 23.62
CA CYS A 22 34.47 -15.98 22.67
C CYS A 22 33.82 -17.37 22.61
N GLY A 23 33.54 -17.87 21.41
CA GLY A 23 33.00 -19.21 21.17
C GLY A 23 33.84 -19.98 20.15
N SER A 24 34.76 -20.79 20.69
CA SER A 24 35.35 -22.05 20.18
C SER A 24 36.07 -22.11 18.82
N SER A 25 37.34 -22.52 18.93
CA SER A 25 38.39 -22.77 17.95
C SER A 25 38.30 -24.15 17.26
N GLY A 26 38.80 -24.25 16.00
CA GLY A 26 39.07 -25.53 15.35
C GLY A 26 39.59 -25.48 13.90
N GLY A 27 40.78 -24.89 13.69
CA GLY A 27 41.79 -25.12 12.63
C GLY A 27 41.44 -25.55 11.18
N SER A 28 41.88 -24.77 10.19
CA SER A 28 43.04 -25.09 9.33
C SER A 28 43.26 -24.00 8.28
N SER A 29 44.52 -23.62 8.08
CA SER A 29 45.01 -22.60 7.18
C SER A 29 44.92 -23.00 5.71
N SER A 30 44.39 -22.11 4.86
CA SER A 30 44.91 -21.96 3.49
C SER A 30 45.09 -20.47 3.18
N SER A 31 46.31 -20.15 2.80
CA SER A 31 46.81 -18.84 2.39
C SER A 31 46.14 -18.42 1.08
N GLY A 32 45.21 -17.46 1.16
CA GLY A 32 44.72 -16.69 0.04
C GLY A 32 45.40 -15.32 0.02
N SER A 33 46.39 -15.18 -0.84
CA SER A 33 47.11 -13.93 -1.09
C SER A 33 46.21 -12.86 -1.73
N GLY A 34 46.11 -11.71 -1.06
CA GLY A 34 46.15 -10.40 -1.70
C GLY A 34 44.97 -9.98 -2.58
N ALA A 35 43.94 -9.41 -1.94
CA ALA A 35 43.26 -8.25 -2.48
C ALA A 35 43.22 -7.18 -1.38
N SER A 36 44.10 -6.18 -1.52
CA SER A 36 44.10 -4.99 -0.68
C SER A 36 42.80 -4.22 -0.95
N SER A 37 41.77 -4.47 -0.14
CA SER A 37 40.63 -3.55 -0.03
C SER A 37 41.01 -2.49 0.98
N SER A 38 41.59 -1.40 0.48
CA SER A 38 41.80 -0.17 1.24
C SER A 38 40.43 0.48 1.51
N GLY A 39 39.68 -0.04 2.48
CA GLY A 39 38.39 0.48 2.88
C GLY A 39 38.29 0.47 4.40
N GLY A 40 38.32 1.65 5.02
CA GLY A 40 38.05 1.78 6.44
C GLY A 40 36.65 1.23 6.77
N ASP A 41 36.51 0.60 7.94
CA ASP A 41 35.24 0.03 8.38
C ASP A 41 34.15 1.12 8.44
N VAL A 42 33.17 1.03 7.53
CA VAL A 42 32.00 1.92 7.55
C VAL A 42 31.05 1.46 8.64
N ALA A 43 30.70 2.37 9.57
CA ALA A 43 29.73 2.06 10.62
C ALA A 43 28.37 1.67 10.01
N ASN A 44 27.68 0.71 10.63
CA ASN A 44 26.43 0.15 10.09
C ASN A 44 25.36 1.21 9.77
N LYS A 45 25.28 2.27 10.57
CA LYS A 45 24.33 3.38 10.37
C LYS A 45 24.63 4.25 9.13
N ASP A 46 25.85 4.19 8.61
CA ASP A 46 26.32 5.03 7.49
C ASP A 46 26.36 4.27 6.16
N LYS A 47 25.95 2.99 6.18
CA LYS A 47 25.80 2.14 5.00
C LYS A 47 24.52 2.53 4.22
N PRO A 48 24.53 2.43 2.88
CA PRO A 48 23.34 2.67 2.08
C PRO A 48 22.18 1.74 2.47
N LEU A 49 20.96 2.27 2.41
CA LEU A 49 19.71 1.54 2.64
C LEU A 49 18.78 1.73 1.45
N CYS A 50 18.30 0.63 0.87
CA CYS A 50 17.30 0.68 -0.18
C CYS A 50 16.03 -0.02 0.30
N TRP A 51 14.98 0.75 0.56
CA TRP A 51 13.63 0.22 0.62
C TRP A 51 13.20 -0.15 -0.79
N TYR A 52 12.48 -1.25 -0.95
CA TYR A 52 12.05 -1.70 -2.27
C TYR A 52 10.63 -2.23 -2.25
N ASN A 53 9.94 -2.08 -3.38
CA ASN A 53 8.56 -2.52 -3.62
C ASN A 53 7.52 -1.80 -2.74
N ARG A 54 7.49 -2.05 -1.42
CA ARG A 54 6.58 -1.37 -0.49
C ARG A 54 7.23 -0.12 0.08
N GLN A 55 6.58 1.02 -0.09
CA GLN A 55 7.06 2.27 0.48
C GLN A 55 6.85 2.25 2.01
N PRO A 56 7.83 2.68 2.83
CA PRO A 56 7.61 2.82 4.27
C PRO A 56 6.45 3.76 4.57
N SER A 57 5.37 3.20 5.12
CA SER A 57 4.15 3.93 5.45
C SER A 57 3.41 3.25 6.61
N ASN A 58 2.50 3.99 7.24
CA ASN A 58 1.59 3.46 8.24
C ASN A 58 0.60 2.47 7.58
N SER A 59 0.54 1.24 8.07
CA SER A 59 -0.29 0.17 7.49
C SER A 59 -1.80 0.36 7.65
N SER A 60 -2.25 1.39 8.36
CA SER A 60 -3.67 1.70 8.54
C SER A 60 -4.07 2.96 7.77
N THR A 61 -3.19 3.97 7.72
CA THR A 61 -3.51 5.28 7.13
C THR A 61 -2.84 5.52 5.77
N GLY A 62 -1.80 4.75 5.42
CA GLY A 62 -0.99 4.96 4.22
C GLY A 62 -0.03 6.17 4.30
N GLU A 63 0.01 6.89 5.42
CA GLU A 63 0.91 8.02 5.61
C GLU A 63 2.38 7.59 5.59
N LEU A 64 3.24 8.33 4.91
CA LEU A 64 4.66 7.99 4.75
C LEU A 64 5.43 8.05 6.08
N ASP A 65 6.21 7.01 6.37
CA ASP A 65 7.15 7.02 7.48
C ASP A 65 8.40 7.81 7.08
N LYS A 66 8.37 9.11 7.38
CA LYS A 66 9.49 10.02 7.08
C LYS A 66 10.76 9.62 7.83
N THR A 67 10.66 9.08 9.05
CA THR A 67 11.82 8.65 9.83
C THR A 67 12.54 7.50 9.13
N ALA A 68 11.80 6.48 8.68
CA ALA A 68 12.36 5.37 7.92
C ALA A 68 12.93 5.81 6.56
N LEU A 69 12.25 6.73 5.88
CA LEU A 69 12.66 7.27 4.58
C LEU A 69 13.87 8.21 4.66
N THR A 70 14.13 8.82 5.82
CA THR A 70 15.28 9.72 6.04
C THR A 70 16.27 9.17 7.07
N PHE A 71 16.41 7.84 7.17
CA PHE A 71 17.30 7.19 8.14
C PHE A 71 18.76 7.68 8.04
N ASN A 72 19.31 7.79 6.83
CA ASN A 72 20.58 8.46 6.54
C ASN A 72 20.56 9.11 5.14
N ASP A 73 21.67 9.75 4.75
CA ASP A 73 21.84 10.44 3.46
C ASP A 73 21.90 9.51 2.24
N LYS A 74 22.01 8.20 2.47
CA LYS A 74 22.06 7.14 1.45
C LYS A 74 20.86 6.19 1.57
N THR A 75 19.75 6.69 2.09
CA THR A 75 18.47 5.99 2.10
C THR A 75 17.68 6.30 0.84
N TYR A 76 17.28 5.26 0.12
CA TYR A 76 16.47 5.34 -1.10
C TYR A 76 15.23 4.46 -0.98
N TYR A 77 14.20 4.79 -1.78
CA TYR A 77 13.09 3.89 -2.06
C TYR A 77 13.04 3.63 -3.56
N VAL A 78 12.94 2.35 -3.93
CA VAL A 78 12.77 1.91 -5.31
C VAL A 78 11.41 1.24 -5.45
N GLY A 79 10.55 1.84 -6.27
CA GLY A 79 9.22 1.34 -6.59
C GLY A 79 8.87 1.65 -8.03
N PHE A 80 7.58 1.71 -8.32
CA PHE A 80 7.04 2.16 -9.60
C PHE A 80 6.05 3.30 -9.39
N ASP A 81 5.71 4.03 -10.45
CA ASP A 81 4.64 5.02 -10.37
C ASP A 81 3.28 4.31 -10.36
N ALA A 82 2.73 4.12 -9.16
CA ALA A 82 1.45 3.45 -8.98
C ALA A 82 0.29 4.23 -9.60
N ASN A 83 0.37 5.56 -9.68
CA ASN A 83 -0.69 6.38 -10.28
C ASN A 83 -0.71 6.20 -11.79
N GLN A 84 0.47 6.20 -12.43
CA GLN A 84 0.58 5.88 -13.86
C GLN A 84 0.03 4.48 -14.17
N GLY A 85 0.37 3.49 -13.34
CA GLY A 85 -0.14 2.13 -13.49
C GLY A 85 -1.68 2.07 -13.37
N ALA A 86 -2.25 2.83 -12.44
CA ALA A 86 -3.69 2.90 -12.22
C ALA A 86 -4.43 3.58 -13.37
N GLU A 87 -3.87 4.66 -13.92
CA GLU A 87 -4.39 5.35 -15.10
C GLU A 87 -4.45 4.42 -16.30
N LEU A 88 -3.34 3.73 -16.60
CA LEU A 88 -3.28 2.77 -17.69
C LEU A 88 -4.26 1.61 -17.50
N GLN A 89 -4.40 1.10 -16.27
CA GLN A 89 -5.36 0.04 -15.95
C GLN A 89 -6.80 0.50 -16.22
N GLY A 90 -7.17 1.69 -15.74
CA GLY A 90 -8.51 2.23 -15.93
C GLY A 90 -8.82 2.53 -17.40
N GLN A 91 -7.86 3.14 -18.12
CA GLN A 91 -7.99 3.42 -19.56
C GLN A 91 -8.19 2.12 -20.36
N MET A 92 -7.43 1.07 -20.06
CA MET A 92 -7.59 -0.24 -20.70
C MET A 92 -9.01 -0.79 -20.52
N VAL A 93 -9.62 -0.62 -19.34
CA VAL A 93 -11.00 -1.06 -19.07
C VAL A 93 -11.99 -0.21 -19.87
N VAL A 94 -11.86 1.12 -19.86
CA VAL A 94 -12.74 2.02 -20.62
C VAL A 94 -12.71 1.71 -22.11
N ASP A 95 -11.51 1.51 -22.67
CA ASP A 95 -11.33 1.18 -24.08
C ASP A 95 -11.94 -0.17 -24.43
N TYR A 96 -11.78 -1.16 -23.55
CA TYR A 96 -12.41 -2.47 -23.70
C TYR A 96 -13.94 -2.37 -23.69
N ILE A 97 -14.52 -1.57 -22.78
CA ILE A 97 -15.96 -1.32 -22.74
C ILE A 97 -16.46 -0.69 -24.03
N LYS A 98 -15.83 0.40 -24.49
CA LYS A 98 -16.24 1.09 -25.73
C LYS A 98 -16.17 0.16 -26.94
N LYS A 99 -15.13 -0.67 -27.04
CA LYS A 99 -14.93 -1.59 -28.16
C LYS A 99 -15.89 -2.78 -28.18
N HIS A 100 -16.44 -3.16 -27.03
CA HIS A 100 -17.22 -4.37 -26.85
C HIS A 100 -18.59 -4.14 -26.19
N ILE A 101 -19.13 -2.93 -26.31
CA ILE A 101 -20.32 -2.50 -25.57
C ILE A 101 -21.53 -3.43 -25.78
N ASP A 102 -21.73 -3.93 -27.01
CA ASP A 102 -22.83 -4.84 -27.37
C ASP A 102 -22.77 -6.20 -26.66
N LYS A 103 -21.64 -6.54 -26.03
CA LYS A 103 -21.42 -7.79 -25.28
C LYS A 103 -21.27 -7.57 -23.78
N ILE A 104 -20.84 -6.38 -23.36
CA ILE A 104 -20.60 -6.09 -21.94
C ILE A 104 -21.90 -5.77 -21.20
N ASP A 105 -22.84 -5.10 -21.85
CA ASP A 105 -24.20 -4.91 -21.34
C ASP A 105 -24.98 -6.24 -21.42
N ARG A 106 -24.68 -7.15 -20.49
CA ARG A 106 -25.09 -8.57 -20.55
C ARG A 106 -26.57 -8.78 -20.28
N ASN A 107 -27.21 -7.88 -19.53
CA ASN A 107 -28.64 -7.92 -19.20
C ASN A 107 -29.46 -6.86 -19.96
N GLY A 108 -28.81 -5.95 -20.68
CA GLY A 108 -29.47 -4.96 -21.55
C GLY A 108 -30.09 -3.78 -20.79
N ASP A 109 -29.73 -3.57 -19.52
CA ASP A 109 -30.30 -2.51 -18.69
C ASP A 109 -29.62 -1.14 -18.91
N GLY A 110 -28.56 -1.10 -19.71
CA GLY A 110 -27.77 0.11 -19.95
C GLY A 110 -26.82 0.47 -18.80
N VAL A 111 -26.66 -0.40 -17.81
CA VAL A 111 -25.73 -0.28 -16.69
C VAL A 111 -24.55 -1.22 -16.89
N ILE A 112 -23.38 -0.65 -17.13
CA ILE A 112 -22.10 -1.35 -17.13
C ILE A 112 -21.62 -1.46 -15.68
N GLY A 113 -22.11 -2.50 -15.01
CA GLY A 113 -21.76 -2.82 -13.64
C GLY A 113 -20.40 -3.52 -13.53
N TYR A 114 -19.59 -3.11 -12.57
CA TYR A 114 -18.35 -3.80 -12.20
C TYR A 114 -18.25 -3.98 -10.68
N VAL A 115 -17.45 -4.97 -10.26
CA VAL A 115 -17.07 -5.16 -8.87
C VAL A 115 -15.57 -4.93 -8.73
N LEU A 116 -15.12 -4.41 -7.59
CA LEU A 116 -13.72 -4.10 -7.35
C LEU A 116 -13.17 -4.88 -6.15
N ALA A 117 -12.22 -5.77 -6.42
CA ALA A 117 -11.44 -6.45 -5.40
C ALA A 117 -10.26 -5.57 -4.98
N ILE A 118 -10.33 -5.03 -3.76
CA ILE A 118 -9.32 -4.11 -3.24
C ILE A 118 -8.26 -4.92 -2.48
N GLY A 119 -6.98 -4.60 -2.72
CA GLY A 119 -5.86 -5.14 -1.94
C GLY A 119 -5.81 -4.57 -0.53
N ASP A 120 -4.63 -4.58 0.07
CA ASP A 120 -4.40 -3.96 1.39
C ASP A 120 -4.77 -2.46 1.37
N ILE A 121 -5.79 -2.05 2.15
CA ILE A 121 -6.28 -0.66 2.15
C ILE A 121 -5.29 0.34 2.75
N GLY A 122 -4.32 -0.13 3.53
CA GLY A 122 -3.23 0.72 4.06
C GLY A 122 -2.02 0.80 3.15
N HIS A 123 -2.03 0.08 2.02
CA HIS A 123 -0.92 0.09 1.07
C HIS A 123 -1.14 1.16 -0.01
N ASN A 124 -0.12 2.00 -0.18
CA ASN A 124 -0.09 3.08 -1.17
C ASN A 124 -0.45 2.59 -2.60
N ASP A 125 0.06 1.44 -3.05
CA ASP A 125 -0.27 0.95 -4.39
C ASP A 125 -1.74 0.55 -4.54
N SER A 126 -2.35 -0.04 -3.50
CA SER A 126 -3.76 -0.42 -3.53
C SER A 126 -4.64 0.82 -3.57
N ILE A 127 -4.28 1.85 -2.78
CA ILE A 127 -4.97 3.15 -2.78
C ILE A 127 -4.88 3.79 -4.17
N ALA A 128 -3.67 3.89 -4.72
CA ALA A 128 -3.45 4.50 -6.04
C ALA A 128 -4.23 3.78 -7.15
N ARG A 129 -4.22 2.44 -7.17
CA ARG A 129 -4.97 1.63 -8.15
C ARG A 129 -6.48 1.81 -8.02
N THR A 130 -7.02 1.76 -6.81
CA THR A 130 -8.45 2.00 -6.57
C THR A 130 -8.86 3.38 -7.03
N CYS A 131 -8.11 4.42 -6.63
CA CYS A 131 -8.41 5.80 -6.98
C CYS A 131 -8.30 6.04 -8.49
N GLY A 132 -7.24 5.54 -9.13
CA GLY A 132 -7.03 5.73 -10.56
C GLY A 132 -8.08 5.02 -11.41
N VAL A 133 -8.41 3.75 -11.09
CA VAL A 133 -9.47 3.01 -11.81
C VAL A 133 -10.83 3.71 -11.66
N ARG A 134 -11.21 4.11 -10.45
CA ARG A 134 -12.44 4.87 -10.21
C ARG A 134 -12.46 6.21 -10.96
N SER A 135 -11.32 6.90 -11.03
CA SER A 135 -11.20 8.17 -11.75
C SER A 135 -11.38 7.99 -13.25
N GLN A 136 -10.72 6.99 -13.84
CA GLN A 136 -10.82 6.69 -15.27
C GLN A 136 -12.22 6.22 -15.68
N LEU A 137 -12.88 5.46 -14.82
CA LEU A 137 -14.28 5.04 -15.02
C LEU A 137 -15.29 6.15 -14.69
N GLY A 138 -14.84 7.29 -14.14
CA GLY A 138 -15.69 8.41 -13.73
C GLY A 138 -16.50 8.19 -12.45
N THR A 139 -16.29 7.07 -11.76
CA THR A 139 -17.05 6.68 -10.55
C THR A 139 -16.46 7.21 -9.25
N ALA A 140 -15.35 7.96 -9.32
CA ALA A 140 -14.69 8.56 -8.17
C ALA A 140 -15.55 9.64 -7.47
N VAL A 141 -15.50 9.63 -6.14
CA VAL A 141 -16.01 10.70 -5.26
C VAL A 141 -14.83 11.32 -4.53
N ASP A 142 -14.81 12.66 -4.49
CA ASP A 142 -13.82 13.41 -3.73
C ASP A 142 -14.12 13.38 -2.23
N LYS A 143 -13.08 13.14 -1.43
CA LYS A 143 -13.09 13.11 0.03
C LYS A 143 -11.87 13.84 0.56
N GLY A 144 -12.06 15.10 0.93
CA GLY A 144 -10.99 15.91 1.52
C GLY A 144 -9.87 16.28 0.54
N GLY A 145 -10.18 16.42 -0.75
CA GLY A 145 -9.22 16.81 -1.79
C GLY A 145 -8.50 15.66 -2.47
N SER A 146 -8.85 14.42 -2.15
CA SER A 146 -8.41 13.20 -2.83
C SER A 146 -9.59 12.27 -3.11
N VAL A 147 -9.43 11.31 -4.02
CA VAL A 147 -10.46 10.30 -4.31
C VAL A 147 -10.62 9.37 -3.12
N ASP A 148 -11.86 9.05 -2.74
CA ASP A 148 -12.13 8.06 -1.69
C ASP A 148 -11.70 6.67 -2.16
N SER A 149 -10.72 6.06 -1.48
CA SER A 149 -10.20 4.72 -1.75
C SER A 149 -10.90 3.62 -0.94
N SER A 150 -11.86 3.98 -0.08
CA SER A 150 -12.53 3.04 0.81
C SER A 150 -13.34 2.00 0.00
N PRO A 151 -13.52 0.78 0.51
CA PRO A 151 -14.48 -0.15 -0.07
C PRO A 151 -15.90 0.43 0.03
N ALA A 152 -16.67 0.29 -1.05
CA ALA A 152 -18.05 0.75 -1.12
C ALA A 152 -19.04 -0.23 -0.48
N GLY A 153 -18.61 -1.48 -0.20
CA GLY A 153 -19.54 -2.54 0.18
C GLY A 153 -20.43 -2.92 -1.00
N THR A 154 -21.69 -3.28 -0.75
CA THR A 154 -22.70 -3.51 -1.80
C THR A 154 -23.35 -2.19 -2.22
N ASN A 155 -23.44 -1.95 -3.53
CA ASN A 155 -23.93 -0.71 -4.16
C ASN A 155 -24.74 -1.01 -5.45
N VAL A 156 -25.59 -2.03 -5.41
CA VAL A 156 -26.41 -2.41 -6.58
C VAL A 156 -27.42 -1.32 -6.95
N ASP A 157 -27.86 -0.51 -5.99
CA ASP A 157 -28.83 0.58 -6.17
C ASP A 157 -28.18 1.92 -6.57
N GLY A 158 -26.86 2.02 -6.54
CA GLY A 158 -26.11 3.24 -6.89
C GLY A 158 -26.15 4.34 -5.81
N THR A 159 -26.53 4.02 -4.57
CA THR A 159 -26.69 4.99 -3.48
C THR A 159 -25.45 5.20 -2.60
N SER A 160 -24.34 4.53 -2.92
CA SER A 160 -23.08 4.68 -2.18
C SER A 160 -22.64 6.14 -2.06
N LYS A 161 -22.01 6.45 -0.91
CA LYS A 161 -21.36 7.75 -0.67
C LYS A 161 -19.87 7.75 -1.01
N VAL A 162 -19.32 6.57 -1.30
CA VAL A 162 -17.89 6.35 -1.55
C VAL A 162 -17.60 6.40 -3.06
N VAL A 163 -18.59 6.07 -3.87
CA VAL A 163 -18.52 6.05 -5.33
C VAL A 163 -19.81 6.62 -5.90
N LYS A 164 -19.77 7.03 -7.17
CA LYS A 164 -20.93 7.54 -7.90
C LYS A 164 -21.10 6.82 -9.22
N ASP A 165 -22.30 6.88 -9.77
CA ASP A 165 -22.54 6.50 -11.15
C ASP A 165 -21.87 7.50 -12.10
N ALA A 166 -21.28 6.96 -13.16
CA ALA A 166 -20.72 7.75 -14.25
C ALA A 166 -21.53 7.55 -15.53
N LYS A 167 -21.46 8.52 -16.45
CA LYS A 167 -22.06 8.39 -17.77
C LYS A 167 -20.99 8.11 -18.81
N LEU A 168 -21.24 7.14 -19.68
CA LEU A 168 -20.38 6.79 -20.80
C LEU A 168 -21.20 6.80 -22.09
N GLU A 169 -20.84 7.63 -23.06
CA GLU A 169 -21.44 7.59 -24.39
C GLU A 169 -20.65 6.67 -25.32
N VAL A 170 -21.36 5.73 -25.95
CA VAL A 170 -20.81 4.80 -26.94
C VAL A 170 -21.82 4.65 -28.08
N ASN A 171 -21.40 4.85 -29.33
CA ASN A 171 -22.23 4.69 -30.52
C ASN A 171 -23.58 5.46 -30.47
N GLY A 172 -23.60 6.64 -29.84
CA GLY A 172 -24.80 7.48 -29.70
C GLY A 172 -25.80 7.02 -28.63
N LYS A 173 -25.48 5.98 -27.84
CA LYS A 173 -26.22 5.57 -26.64
C LYS A 173 -25.43 5.93 -25.39
N THR A 174 -26.12 6.48 -24.38
CA THR A 174 -25.55 6.72 -23.05
C THR A 174 -25.75 5.50 -22.16
N TYR A 175 -24.68 5.08 -21.51
CA TYR A 175 -24.65 4.01 -20.53
C TYR A 175 -24.27 4.58 -19.16
N THR A 176 -24.71 3.90 -18.10
CA THR A 176 -24.26 4.16 -16.74
C THR A 176 -23.11 3.22 -16.41
N ILE A 177 -21.97 3.71 -15.94
CA ILE A 177 -20.95 2.87 -15.29
C ILE A 177 -21.21 2.89 -13.79
N ARG A 178 -21.30 1.70 -13.18
CA ARG A 178 -21.59 1.55 -11.75
C ARG A 178 -20.61 0.58 -11.10
N GLU A 179 -19.99 1.01 -10.00
CA GLU A 179 -19.33 0.09 -9.09
C GLU A 179 -20.40 -0.59 -8.23
N LEU A 180 -20.77 -1.82 -8.57
CA LEU A 180 -21.83 -2.60 -7.92
C LEU A 180 -21.42 -3.07 -6.53
N ALA A 181 -20.14 -3.37 -6.34
CA ALA A 181 -19.61 -3.68 -5.03
C ALA A 181 -18.09 -3.54 -4.96
N SER A 182 -17.56 -3.30 -3.76
CA SER A 182 -16.13 -3.46 -3.50
C SER A 182 -15.80 -3.80 -2.06
N GLN A 183 -14.73 -4.56 -1.89
CA GLN A 183 -14.28 -5.08 -0.60
C GLN A 183 -12.75 -5.21 -0.56
N GLU A 184 -12.15 -5.00 0.61
CA GLU A 184 -10.78 -5.45 0.89
C GLU A 184 -10.72 -7.00 0.93
N MET A 185 -9.78 -7.56 0.19
CA MET A 185 -9.51 -9.01 0.17
C MET A 185 -8.53 -9.38 1.27
N LYS A 186 -8.96 -9.17 2.52
CA LYS A 186 -8.22 -9.48 3.74
C LYS A 186 -8.94 -10.55 4.54
N ASN A 187 -8.23 -11.61 4.91
CA ASN A 187 -8.79 -12.66 5.75
C ASN A 187 -8.77 -12.27 7.25
N SER A 188 -9.43 -13.06 8.09
CA SER A 188 -9.52 -12.83 9.53
C SER A 188 -8.16 -12.89 10.25
N ALA A 189 -7.15 -13.53 9.66
CA ALA A 189 -5.78 -13.55 10.16
C ALA A 189 -4.96 -12.31 9.74
N GLY A 190 -5.55 -11.41 8.95
CA GLY A 190 -4.91 -10.17 8.50
C GLY A 190 -4.09 -10.29 7.22
N ALA A 191 -4.06 -11.46 6.57
CA ALA A 191 -3.39 -11.59 5.27
C ALA A 191 -4.20 -10.86 4.19
N THR A 192 -3.53 -10.00 3.43
CA THR A 192 -4.10 -9.24 2.32
C THR A 192 -3.87 -9.97 1.00
N TRP A 193 -4.65 -9.63 -0.02
CA TRP A 193 -4.67 -10.35 -1.30
C TRP A 193 -5.02 -11.83 -1.14
N ASP A 194 -5.90 -12.13 -0.18
CA ASP A 194 -6.29 -13.50 0.14
C ASP A 194 -7.21 -14.08 -0.93
N ALA A 195 -6.73 -15.11 -1.62
CA ALA A 195 -7.43 -15.71 -2.76
C ALA A 195 -8.77 -16.36 -2.37
N ALA A 196 -8.86 -16.95 -1.18
CA ALA A 196 -10.10 -17.55 -0.69
C ALA A 196 -11.16 -16.48 -0.41
N THR A 197 -10.76 -15.37 0.20
CA THR A 197 -11.61 -14.20 0.45
C THR A 197 -12.11 -13.61 -0.87
N ALA A 198 -11.23 -13.46 -1.86
CA ALA A 198 -11.63 -13.02 -3.20
C ALA A 198 -12.62 -13.98 -3.87
N GLY A 199 -12.36 -15.29 -3.81
CA GLY A 199 -13.27 -16.30 -4.35
C GLY A 199 -14.66 -16.26 -3.69
N ASN A 200 -14.71 -16.12 -2.37
CA ASN A 200 -15.97 -16.03 -1.62
C ASN A 200 -16.74 -14.74 -1.91
N ALA A 201 -16.03 -13.60 -2.01
CA ALA A 201 -16.64 -12.32 -2.36
C ALA A 201 -17.25 -12.37 -3.77
N ILE A 202 -16.50 -12.88 -4.75
CA ILE A 202 -16.98 -13.06 -6.12
C ILE A 202 -18.19 -14.00 -6.15
N GLY A 203 -18.14 -15.14 -5.46
CA GLY A 203 -19.26 -16.07 -5.35
C GLY A 203 -20.52 -15.39 -4.80
N THR A 204 -20.37 -14.59 -3.74
CA THR A 204 -21.47 -13.82 -3.14
C THR A 204 -22.05 -12.81 -4.12
N TRP A 205 -21.21 -12.02 -4.80
CA TRP A 205 -21.66 -11.03 -5.77
C TRP A 205 -22.35 -11.64 -6.98
N THR A 206 -21.94 -12.83 -7.42
CA THR A 206 -22.61 -13.52 -8.54
C THR A 206 -23.97 -14.11 -8.18
N ALA A 207 -24.23 -14.34 -6.88
CA ALA A 207 -25.49 -14.92 -6.40
C ALA A 207 -26.54 -13.85 -6.03
N SER A 208 -26.16 -12.57 -6.03
CA SER A 208 -26.99 -11.44 -5.59
C SER A 208 -27.75 -10.78 -6.73
#